data_AF-A0A2M6WZ95-F1
#
_entry.id   AF-A0A2M6WZ95-F1
#
_cell.length_a   1.000
_cell.length_b   1.000
_cell.length_c   1.000
_cell.angle_alpha   90.00
_cell.angle_beta   90.00
_cell.angle_gamma   90.00
#
_symmetry.space_group_name_H-M   'P 1'
#
loop_
_entity.id
_entity.type
_entity.pdbx_description
1 polymer ?
#
loop_
_entity_poly.entity_id
_entity_poly.type
_entity_poly.pdbx_seq_one_letter_code
_entity_poly.pdbx_strand_id
1 'polypeptide(L)'
;MPKLLFACSLAATLAASPLAAYALPATGPINGLSGGDHVGESEVRNTVYKVIVAFLGIIGIIAVIVIIIAGTRLILAGGNEEAARAARRQIIYAVIGLIVVLLSVVIVNFVIKAVPSN
;
A
#
# COMPACT_ATOMS: atom_id res chain seq x y z
N MET A 1 14.28 21.34 -20.57
CA MET A 1 13.85 21.68 -19.18
C MET A 1 13.98 20.43 -18.29
N PRO A 2 15.14 20.21 -17.65
CA PRO A 2 15.55 18.97 -16.97
C PRO A 2 14.99 18.82 -15.53
N LYS A 3 13.68 19.01 -15.34
CA LYS A 3 13.03 19.03 -14.01
C LYS A 3 12.57 17.67 -13.49
N LEU A 4 12.69 16.60 -14.29
CA LEU A 4 12.35 15.24 -13.87
C LEU A 4 13.51 14.48 -13.22
N LEU A 5 14.76 14.88 -13.49
CA LEU A 5 15.95 14.22 -12.94
C LEU A 5 16.24 14.66 -11.48
N PHE A 6 15.66 15.79 -11.04
CA PHE A 6 15.83 16.32 -9.67
C PHE A 6 14.89 15.69 -8.62
N ALA A 7 13.76 15.08 -9.04
CA ALA A 7 12.83 14.41 -8.13
C ALA A 7 13.39 13.09 -7.57
N CYS A 8 14.35 12.48 -8.28
CA CYS A 8 14.94 11.21 -7.87
C CYS A 8 15.99 11.35 -6.75
N SER A 9 16.64 12.52 -6.61
CA SER A 9 17.66 12.74 -5.58
C SER A 9 17.07 13.17 -4.22
N LEU A 10 15.92 13.85 -4.21
CA LEU A 10 15.25 14.23 -2.95
C LEU A 10 14.67 13.02 -2.19
N ALA A 11 14.46 11.88 -2.86
CA ALA A 11 14.07 10.63 -2.21
C ALA A 11 15.25 9.91 -1.52
N ALA A 12 16.51 10.22 -1.87
CA ALA A 12 17.67 9.54 -1.30
C ALA A 12 18.19 10.17 0.00
N THR A 13 17.94 11.47 0.24
CA THR A 13 18.44 12.18 1.44
C THR A 13 17.49 12.20 2.64
N LEU A 14 16.25 11.72 2.52
CA LEU A 14 15.37 11.51 3.69
C LEU A 14 15.61 10.18 4.42
N ALA A 15 16.61 9.40 4.00
CA ALA A 15 17.06 8.21 4.72
C ALA A 15 18.06 8.51 5.87
N ALA A 16 18.39 9.79 6.15
CA ALA A 16 19.56 10.11 7.00
C ALA A 16 19.36 11.26 8.01
N SER A 17 18.24 11.34 8.71
CA SER A 17 18.22 11.95 10.04
C SER A 17 17.84 10.90 11.10
N PRO A 18 18.75 10.56 12.04
CA PRO A 18 18.44 9.65 13.12
C PRO A 18 17.65 10.43 14.19
N LEU A 19 16.33 10.35 14.11
CA LEU A 19 15.41 10.92 15.12
C LEU A 19 14.46 9.87 15.73
N ALA A 20 14.77 8.58 15.58
CA ALA A 20 14.05 7.48 16.25
C ALA A 20 14.91 6.74 17.30
N ALA A 21 15.97 7.38 17.79
CA ALA A 21 16.59 7.02 19.06
C ALA A 21 15.70 7.49 20.22
N TYR A 22 14.56 6.83 20.42
CA TYR A 22 14.01 6.64 21.76
C TYR A 22 13.49 5.21 21.86
N ALA A 23 14.10 4.48 22.78
CA ALA A 23 13.71 3.14 23.17
C ALA A 23 12.51 3.22 24.13
N LEU A 24 11.54 2.32 23.95
CA LEU A 24 10.90 1.67 25.08
C LEU A 24 11.01 0.15 24.88
N PRO A 25 11.75 -0.57 25.74
CA PRO A 25 11.65 -2.01 25.83
C PRO A 25 10.35 -2.33 26.58
N ALA A 26 9.25 -2.52 25.84
CA ALA A 26 8.03 -3.06 26.40
C ALA A 26 8.15 -4.58 26.51
N THR A 27 8.66 -5.04 27.66
CA THR A 27 8.47 -6.40 28.15
C THR A 27 6.96 -6.64 28.34
N GLY A 28 6.41 -7.62 27.65
CA GLY A 28 5.04 -8.11 27.84
C GLY A 28 5.00 -9.61 27.54
N PRO A 29 4.42 -10.47 28.39
CA PRO A 29 4.44 -11.91 28.19
C PRO A 29 3.55 -12.37 27.01
N ILE A 30 4.15 -13.21 26.15
CA ILE A 30 3.60 -14.40 25.48
C ILE A 30 2.20 -14.34 24.82
N ASN A 31 2.20 -14.52 23.49
CA ASN A 31 1.12 -15.27 22.83
C ASN A 31 1.66 -16.14 21.67
N GLY A 32 2.82 -16.78 21.90
CA GLY A 32 3.47 -17.71 20.98
C GLY A 32 3.75 -19.10 21.59
N LEU A 33 3.16 -19.42 22.74
CA LEU A 33 3.35 -20.69 23.45
C LEU A 33 2.01 -21.42 23.66
N SER A 34 1.19 -21.56 22.62
CA SER A 34 0.09 -22.52 22.63
C SER A 34 -0.17 -23.04 21.22
N GLY A 35 -0.06 -24.36 21.06
CA GLY A 35 -0.31 -25.09 19.83
C GLY A 35 0.99 -25.46 19.12
N GLY A 36 1.47 -26.67 19.39
CA GLY A 36 2.73 -27.19 18.88
C GLY A 36 2.84 -27.28 17.37
N ASP A 37 4.07 -27.54 16.93
CA ASP A 37 4.54 -28.15 15.69
C ASP A 37 3.46 -28.58 14.67
N HIS A 38 2.80 -27.62 14.03
CA HIS A 38 2.10 -27.80 12.76
C HIS A 38 2.81 -26.92 11.71
N VAL A 39 4.06 -27.25 11.43
CA VAL A 39 4.82 -26.70 10.29
C VAL A 39 4.12 -27.20 9.02
N GLY A 40 3.10 -26.49 8.55
CA GLY A 40 2.36 -26.92 7.35
C GLY A 40 1.33 -25.93 6.81
N GLU A 41 0.44 -25.37 7.63
CA GLU A 41 -0.70 -24.60 7.08
C GLU A 41 -1.05 -23.30 7.81
N SER A 42 -0.91 -23.24 9.14
CA SER A 42 -1.23 -22.04 9.92
C SER A 42 -0.16 -20.95 9.78
N GLU A 43 1.12 -21.33 9.80
CA GLU A 43 2.26 -20.43 9.64
C GLU A 43 2.26 -19.76 8.26
N VAL A 44 2.04 -20.54 7.20
CA VAL A 44 2.00 -20.07 5.81
C VAL A 44 0.83 -19.11 5.61
N ARG A 45 -0.36 -19.49 6.09
CA ARG A 45 -1.56 -18.63 6.03
C ARG A 45 -1.39 -17.34 6.82
N ASN A 46 -0.79 -17.38 8.00
CA ASN A 46 -0.54 -16.18 8.82
C ASN A 46 0.54 -15.28 8.21
N THR A 47 1.60 -15.87 7.64
CA THR A 47 2.65 -15.14 6.94
C THR A 47 2.10 -14.44 5.70
N VAL A 48 1.30 -15.14 4.89
CA VAL A 48 0.64 -14.56 3.71
C VAL A 48 -0.28 -13.41 4.12
N TYR A 49 -1.07 -13.56 5.19
CA TYR A 49 -1.94 -12.49 5.67
C TYR A 49 -1.16 -11.26 6.12
N LYS A 50 -0.09 -11.43 6.91
CA LYS A 50 0.78 -10.33 7.36
C LYS A 50 1.43 -9.60 6.19
N VAL A 51 1.92 -10.34 5.19
CA VAL A 51 2.53 -9.77 3.99
C VAL A 51 1.48 -8.95 3.21
N ILE A 52 0.28 -9.49 2.98
CA ILE A 52 -0.79 -8.78 2.26
C ILE A 52 -1.17 -7.48 2.99
N VAL A 53 -1.36 -7.52 4.31
CA VAL A 53 -1.73 -6.32 5.09
C VAL A 53 -0.62 -5.28 5.08
N ALA A 54 0.66 -5.68 5.15
CA ALA A 54 1.79 -4.77 5.04
C ALA A 54 1.85 -4.09 3.66
N PHE A 55 1.65 -4.84 2.58
CA PHE A 55 1.60 -4.29 1.22
C PHE A 55 0.38 -3.36 1.02
N LEU A 56 -0.81 -3.74 1.51
CA LEU A 56 -2.03 -2.93 1.42
C LEU A 56 -1.87 -1.57 2.13
N GLY A 57 -1.20 -1.54 3.29
CA GLY A 57 -0.95 -0.30 4.02
C GLY A 57 -0.10 0.70 3.23
N ILE A 58 1.00 0.24 2.63
CA ILE A 58 1.90 1.09 1.83
C ILE A 58 1.21 1.57 0.55
N ILE A 59 0.53 0.66 -0.16
CA ILE A 59 -0.16 0.98 -1.41
C ILE A 59 -1.32 1.96 -1.17
N GLY A 60 -2.05 1.81 -0.06
CA GLY A 60 -3.17 2.70 0.29
C GLY A 60 -2.74 4.16 0.45
N ILE A 61 -1.62 4.41 1.14
CA ILE A 61 -1.08 5.77 1.32
C ILE A 61 -0.67 6.38 -0.02
N ILE A 62 0.04 5.61 -0.85
CA ILE A 62 0.50 6.08 -2.17
C ILE A 62 -0.69 6.40 -3.08
N ALA A 63 -1.74 5.56 -3.06
CA ALA A 63 -2.94 5.77 -3.87
C ALA A 63 -3.64 7.10 -3.55
N VAL A 64 -3.76 7.45 -2.27
CA VAL A 64 -4.36 8.72 -1.84
C VAL A 64 -3.56 9.92 -2.36
N ILE A 65 -2.22 9.88 -2.27
CA ILE A 65 -1.35 10.97 -2.74
C ILE A 65 -1.52 11.18 -4.26
N VAL A 66 -1.58 10.10 -5.05
CA VAL A 66 -1.74 10.18 -6.50
C VAL A 66 -3.11 10.76 -6.88
N ILE A 67 -4.17 10.44 -6.15
CA ILE A 67 -5.51 11.01 -6.37
C ILE A 67 -5.50 12.52 -6.15
N ILE A 68 -4.83 13.01 -5.10
CA ILE A 68 -4.74 14.45 -4.80
C ILE A 68 -4.01 15.19 -5.93
N ILE A 69 -2.88 14.66 -6.42
CA ILE A 69 -2.10 15.26 -7.52
C ILE A 69 -2.92 15.26 -8.82
N ALA A 70 -3.64 14.18 -9.11
CA ALA A 70 -4.48 14.09 -10.30
C ALA A 70 -5.69 15.04 -10.23
N GLY A 71 -6.32 15.13 -9.07
CA GLY A 71 -7.49 15.99 -8.83
C GLY A 71 -7.16 17.48 -8.93
N THR A 72 -6.06 17.91 -8.33
CA THR A 72 -5.59 19.30 -8.45
C THR A 72 -5.27 19.65 -9.90
N ARG A 73 -4.58 18.77 -10.63
CA ARG A 73 -4.28 18.98 -12.07
C ARG A 73 -5.52 19.09 -12.95
N LEU A 74 -6.61 18.38 -12.61
CA LEU A 74 -7.88 18.49 -13.33
C LEU A 74 -8.53 19.87 -13.15
N ILE A 75 -8.53 20.38 -11.91
CA ILE A 75 -9.13 21.68 -11.57
C ILE A 75 -8.30 22.83 -12.17
N LEU A 76 -6.97 22.72 -12.14
CA LEU A 76 -6.07 23.75 -12.69
C LEU A 76 -6.00 23.76 -14.23
N ALA A 77 -6.56 22.77 -14.93
CA ALA A 77 -6.50 22.69 -16.39
C ALA A 77 -7.24 23.83 -17.10
N GLY A 78 -8.18 24.52 -16.43
CA GLY A 78 -8.57 25.93 -16.62
C GLY A 78 -8.94 26.46 -18.01
N GLY A 79 -9.00 25.63 -19.06
CA GLY A 79 -9.22 26.07 -20.45
C GLY A 79 -8.45 25.28 -21.51
N ASN A 80 -7.47 24.46 -21.13
CA ASN A 80 -6.79 23.56 -22.07
C ASN A 80 -7.46 22.17 -22.08
N GLU A 81 -8.24 21.88 -23.12
CA GLU A 81 -8.97 20.62 -23.25
C GLU A 81 -8.07 19.38 -23.22
N GLU A 82 -6.87 19.47 -23.78
CA GLU A 82 -5.93 18.33 -23.77
C GLU A 82 -5.47 17.99 -22.36
N ALA A 83 -5.14 19.02 -21.57
CA ALA A 83 -4.75 18.84 -20.17
C ALA A 83 -5.90 18.28 -19.33
N ALA A 84 -7.13 18.73 -19.59
CA ALA A 84 -8.32 18.22 -18.91
C ALA A 84 -8.61 16.75 -19.28
N ARG A 85 -8.49 16.37 -20.57
CA ARG A 85 -8.65 14.97 -21.02
C ARG A 85 -7.57 14.06 -20.42
N ALA A 86 -6.32 14.51 -20.38
CA ALA A 86 -5.23 13.76 -19.78
C ALA A 86 -5.45 13.55 -18.27
N ALA A 87 -5.82 14.60 -17.54
CA ALA A 87 -6.11 14.51 -16.10
C ALA A 87 -7.31 13.59 -15.80
N ARG A 88 -8.38 13.64 -16.61
CA ARG A 88 -9.52 12.71 -16.48
C ARG A 88 -9.10 11.25 -16.66
N ARG A 89 -8.29 10.95 -17.67
CA ARG A 89 -7.75 9.59 -17.88
C ARG A 89 -6.93 9.14 -16.66
N GLN A 90 -6.09 10.02 -16.13
CA GLN A 90 -5.29 9.72 -14.94
C GLN A 90 -6.17 9.41 -13.72
N ILE A 91 -7.26 10.15 -13.51
CA ILE A 91 -8.21 9.88 -12.42
C ILE A 91 -8.91 8.54 -12.63
N ILE A 92 -9.36 8.22 -13.85
CA ILE A 92 -10.00 6.93 -14.15
C ILE A 92 -9.07 5.78 -13.79
N TYR A 93 -7.79 5.86 -14.16
CA TYR A 93 -6.82 4.83 -13.80
C TYR A 93 -6.57 4.74 -12.28
N ALA A 94 -6.51 5.88 -11.58
CA ALA A 94 -6.37 5.90 -10.13
C ALA A 94 -7.58 5.25 -9.41
N VAL A 95 -8.80 5.51 -9.90
CA VAL A 95 -10.03 4.92 -9.36
C VAL A 95 -10.08 3.41 -9.59
N ILE A 96 -9.69 2.95 -10.78
CA ILE A 96 -9.60 1.50 -11.07
C ILE A 96 -8.62 0.82 -10.09
N GLY A 97 -7.46 1.43 -9.82
CA GLY A 97 -6.50 0.91 -8.84
C GLY A 97 -7.10 0.80 -7.43
N LEU A 98 -7.87 1.80 -6.99
CA LEU A 98 -8.55 1.76 -5.69
C LEU A 98 -9.58 0.63 -5.62
N ILE A 99 -10.36 0.43 -6.69
CA ILE A 99 -11.35 -0.66 -6.77
C ILE A 99 -10.66 -2.03 -6.69
N VAL A 100 -9.53 -2.21 -7.37
CA VAL A 100 -8.77 -3.47 -7.32
C VAL A 100 -8.28 -3.79 -5.91
N VAL A 101 -7.84 -2.78 -5.14
CA VAL A 101 -7.43 -2.97 -3.74
C VAL A 101 -8.61 -3.45 -2.88
N LEU A 102 -9.80 -2.85 -3.07
CA LEU A 102 -11.01 -3.26 -2.35
C LEU A 102 -11.43 -4.70 -2.70
N LEU A 103 -11.34 -5.07 -3.98
CA LEU A 103 -11.66 -6.42 -4.45
C LEU A 103 -10.64 -7.47 -3.98
N SER A 104 -9.36 -7.11 -3.84
CA SER A 104 -8.30 -8.00 -3.37
C SER A 104 -8.63 -8.66 -2.04
N VAL A 105 -9.17 -7.89 -1.09
CA VAL A 105 -9.54 -8.40 0.25
C VAL A 105 -10.60 -9.50 0.16
N VAL A 106 -11.56 -9.37 -0.76
CA VAL A 106 -12.62 -10.37 -0.97
C VAL A 106 -12.03 -11.67 -1.52
N ILE A 107 -11.14 -11.56 -2.51
CA ILE A 107 -10.52 -12.71 -3.19
C ILE A 107 -9.64 -13.49 -2.21
N VAL A 108 -8.82 -12.82 -1.39
CA VAL A 108 -7.94 -13.47 -0.40
C VAL A 108 -8.77 -14.28 0.61
N ASN A 109 -9.84 -13.70 1.12
CA ASN A 109 -10.74 -14.38 2.05
C ASN A 109 -11.46 -15.57 1.40
N PHE A 110 -11.80 -15.48 0.10
CA PHE A 110 -12.38 -16.58 -0.64
C PHE A 110 -11.42 -17.75 -0.76
N VAL A 111 -10.16 -17.51 -1.13
CA VAL A 111 -9.13 -18.56 -1.25
C VAL A 111 -8.90 -19.25 0.10
N ILE A 112 -8.80 -18.50 1.19
CA ILE A 112 -8.58 -19.08 2.54
C ILE A 112 -9.74 -19.97 2.97
N LYS A 113 -10.98 -19.59 2.63
CA LYS A 113 -12.18 -20.38 2.96
C LYS A 113 -12.39 -21.57 2.02
N ALA A 114 -11.90 -21.48 0.79
CA ALA A 114 -12.07 -22.49 -0.23
C ALA A 114 -11.11 -23.68 -0.08
N VAL A 115 -10.00 -23.54 0.66
CA VAL A 115 -9.10 -24.66 0.99
C VAL A 115 -9.79 -25.54 2.05
N PRO A 116 -10.26 -26.74 1.70
CA PRO A 116 -10.85 -27.66 2.66
C PRO A 116 -9.71 -28.23 3.51
N SER A 117 -9.72 -27.94 4.81
CA SER A 117 -8.87 -28.59 5.80
C SER A 117 -9.25 -30.07 5.87
N ASN A 118 -8.49 -30.95 5.22
CA ASN A 118 -8.60 -32.41 5.36
C ASN A 118 -7.65 -32.93 6.45
#